data_AF-A0A7K6P2A0-F1
#
_entry.id   AF-A0A7K6P2A0-F1
#
_cell.length_a   1.000
_cell.length_b   1.000
_cell.length_c   1.000
_cell.angle_alpha   90.00
_cell.angle_beta   90.00
_cell.angle_gamma   90.00
#
_symmetry.space_group_name_H-M   'P 1'
#
loop_
_entity.id
_entity.type
_entity.pdbx_description
1 polymer ?
#
loop_
_entity_poly.entity_id
_entity_poly.type
_entity_poly.pdbx_seq_one_letter_code
_entity_poly.pdbx_strand_id
1 'polypeptide(L)'
;IGVGSAFEGWHPQEEEDIYRVFVPIKPPLWHSFHLELCVSGEMQTRNFQIRVEPECICMREQLVGDRLCPLHHPEEELRNRGPSLLCTLCTGSYLDVQKTARWFHQLVKAAWVVLPQRHSCHLKMISFDRSCKFQVRKDNQKRLIIEIMFGVQQGDSDVFVTSQSTEAIYTPSTRWTESYAVAEVKFFRHMASLAPQDSFHIKCLQLYSHMLVGSGFSNYTLKTIVMHLLNNTTLSSW
;
A
#
# COMPACT_ATOMS: atom_id res chain seq x y z
N ILE A 1 0.09 -0.41 -7.34
CA ILE A 1 -1.24 0.22 -7.54
C ILE A 1 -1.13 1.67 -7.10
N GLY A 2 -1.36 2.63 -7.99
CA GLY A 2 -1.33 4.06 -7.62
C GLY A 2 -2.60 4.46 -6.87
N VAL A 3 -2.45 5.19 -5.76
CA VAL A 3 -3.55 5.63 -4.89
C VAL A 3 -3.40 7.07 -4.41
N GLY A 4 -4.51 7.66 -3.96
CA GLY A 4 -4.53 9.04 -3.47
C GLY A 4 -4.70 10.07 -4.59
N SER A 5 -4.66 11.35 -4.20
CA SER A 5 -5.08 12.48 -5.04
C SER A 5 -4.38 12.55 -6.41
N ALA A 6 -3.10 12.16 -6.50
CA ALA A 6 -2.33 12.11 -7.75
C ALA A 6 -2.92 11.11 -8.78
N PHE A 7 -3.47 9.99 -8.31
CA PHE A 7 -4.07 8.97 -9.18
C PHE A 7 -5.59 9.09 -9.30
N GLU A 8 -6.21 9.89 -8.43
CA GLU A 8 -7.63 10.24 -8.46
C GLU A 8 -7.91 11.50 -9.29
N GLY A 9 -6.87 12.22 -9.73
CA GLY A 9 -6.96 13.34 -10.67
C GLY A 9 -7.16 14.71 -10.04
N TRP A 10 -7.17 14.82 -8.70
CA TRP A 10 -7.42 16.08 -7.98
C TRP A 10 -6.22 16.58 -7.16
N HIS A 11 -5.01 16.07 -7.42
CA HIS A 11 -3.81 16.54 -6.71
C HIS A 11 -3.60 18.06 -6.87
N PRO A 12 -3.39 18.81 -5.77
CA PRO A 12 -2.98 20.20 -5.86
C PRO A 12 -1.60 20.27 -6.53
N GLN A 13 -1.39 21.19 -7.47
CA GLN A 13 -0.06 21.42 -8.06
C GLN A 13 0.80 22.18 -7.04
N GLU A 14 1.54 21.46 -6.21
CA GLU A 14 2.47 22.04 -5.24
C GLU A 14 3.93 22.01 -5.75
N GLU A 15 4.87 22.41 -4.89
CA GLU A 15 6.31 22.35 -5.21
C GLU A 15 6.87 20.91 -5.19
N GLU A 16 6.28 20.01 -4.39
CA GLU A 16 6.66 18.60 -4.28
C GLU A 16 5.44 17.68 -4.40
N ASP A 17 5.27 17.06 -5.58
CA ASP A 17 4.16 16.13 -5.81
C ASP A 17 4.39 14.80 -5.07
N ILE A 18 3.44 14.41 -4.22
CA ILE A 18 3.49 13.14 -3.48
C ILE A 18 2.65 12.07 -4.21
N TYR A 19 3.33 11.08 -4.76
CA TYR A 19 2.74 9.90 -5.38
C TYR A 19 2.71 8.75 -4.39
N ARG A 20 1.52 8.27 -4.05
CA ARG A 20 1.34 7.11 -3.17
C ARG A 20 1.12 5.85 -3.99
N VAL A 21 1.91 4.81 -3.72
CA VAL A 21 1.84 3.55 -4.45
C VAL A 21 1.73 2.40 -3.44
N PHE A 22 0.66 1.60 -3.57
CA PHE A 22 0.54 0.33 -2.88
C PHE A 22 1.27 -0.78 -3.64
N VAL A 23 2.08 -1.54 -2.90
CA VAL A 23 2.67 -2.81 -3.32
C VAL A 23 1.89 -3.93 -2.63
N PRO A 24 1.04 -4.67 -3.38
CA PRO A 24 0.34 -5.82 -2.83
C PRO A 24 1.33 -6.91 -2.45
N ILE A 25 1.24 -7.40 -1.22
CA ILE A 25 2.03 -8.54 -0.74
C ILE A 25 1.15 -9.78 -0.88
N LYS A 26 1.68 -10.78 -1.57
CA LYS A 26 1.09 -12.12 -1.64
C LYS A 26 1.91 -13.06 -0.77
N PRO A 27 1.27 -14.07 -0.17
CA PRO A 27 2.03 -15.09 0.54
C PRO A 27 3.00 -15.79 -0.43
N PRO A 28 4.23 -16.09 0.01
CA PRO A 28 5.13 -16.92 -0.78
C PRO A 28 4.58 -18.33 -0.93
N LEU A 29 5.16 -19.12 -1.82
CA LEU A 29 4.82 -20.52 -1.95
C LEU A 29 4.93 -21.24 -0.59
N TRP A 30 4.03 -22.19 -0.34
CA TRP A 30 3.93 -22.96 0.91
C TRP A 30 3.54 -22.14 2.14
N HIS A 31 3.00 -20.94 1.97
CA HIS A 31 2.48 -20.14 3.08
C HIS A 31 1.11 -19.58 2.73
N SER A 32 0.31 -19.30 3.76
CA SER A 32 -0.96 -18.60 3.69
C SER A 32 -0.92 -17.36 4.57
N PHE A 33 -1.71 -16.34 4.20
CA PHE A 33 -1.93 -15.16 5.03
C PHE A 33 -3.34 -15.21 5.61
N HIS A 34 -3.44 -15.14 6.94
CA HIS A 34 -4.70 -15.07 7.67
C HIS A 34 -4.84 -13.69 8.30
N LEU A 35 -5.91 -12.98 7.94
CA LEU A 35 -6.21 -11.65 8.47
C LEU A 35 -6.99 -11.79 9.78
N GLU A 36 -6.38 -11.38 10.89
CA GLU A 36 -6.97 -11.39 12.23
C GLU A 36 -7.36 -9.97 12.64
N LEU A 37 -8.63 -9.73 12.96
CA LEU A 37 -9.09 -8.42 13.42
C LEU A 37 -8.58 -8.14 14.83
N CYS A 38 -7.94 -6.98 15.05
CA CYS A 38 -7.55 -6.53 16.38
C CYS A 38 -8.79 -6.10 17.17
N VAL A 39 -9.19 -6.90 18.17
CA VAL A 39 -10.24 -6.54 19.12
C VAL A 39 -9.65 -5.62 20.19
N SER A 40 -9.39 -4.37 19.82
CA SER A 40 -9.03 -3.29 20.75
C SER A 40 -10.25 -2.43 20.96
N GLY A 41 -10.73 -2.32 22.21
CA GLY A 41 -11.81 -1.39 22.55
C GLY A 41 -11.48 0.02 22.08
N GLU A 42 -12.49 0.69 21.51
CA GLU A 42 -12.54 2.13 21.22
C GLU A 42 -11.77 2.69 20.00
N MET A 43 -11.23 1.87 19.08
CA MET A 43 -10.65 2.44 17.84
C MET A 43 -11.68 2.55 16.71
N GLN A 44 -11.92 3.78 16.23
CA GLN A 44 -12.72 4.08 15.03
C GLN A 44 -12.15 3.45 13.74
N THR A 45 -10.88 3.01 13.78
CA THR A 45 -10.18 2.42 12.64
C THR A 45 -10.01 0.91 12.81
N ARG A 46 -10.45 0.13 11.81
CA ARG A 46 -10.32 -1.32 11.80
C ARG A 46 -8.87 -1.72 11.56
N ASN A 47 -8.27 -2.31 12.59
CA ASN A 47 -6.89 -2.77 12.56
C ASN A 47 -6.83 -4.30 12.53
N PHE A 48 -5.80 -4.81 11.88
CA PHE A 48 -5.58 -6.24 11.67
C PHE A 48 -4.15 -6.63 12.01
N GLN A 49 -3.97 -7.92 12.32
CA GLN A 49 -2.69 -8.60 12.28
C GLN A 49 -2.74 -9.64 11.16
N ILE A 50 -1.61 -9.85 10.49
CA ILE A 50 -1.52 -10.77 9.36
C ILE A 50 -0.70 -11.96 9.83
N ARG A 51 -1.38 -13.05 10.18
CA ARG A 51 -0.70 -14.29 10.55
C ARG A 51 -0.21 -15.00 9.30
N VAL A 52 1.04 -15.43 9.33
CA VAL A 52 1.70 -16.20 8.28
C VAL A 52 1.80 -17.63 8.77
N GLU A 53 1.12 -18.55 8.09
CA GLU A 53 1.13 -19.97 8.42
C GLU A 53 1.71 -20.78 7.25
N PRO A 54 2.44 -21.87 7.52
CA PRO A 54 2.89 -22.78 6.47
C PRO A 54 1.69 -23.58 5.94
N GLU A 55 1.58 -23.69 4.61
CA GLU A 55 0.55 -24.44 3.90
C GLU A 55 1.19 -25.52 3.03
N CYS A 56 0.69 -26.76 3.13
CA CYS A 56 1.15 -27.88 2.32
C CYS A 56 0.29 -28.02 1.06
N ILE A 57 0.90 -27.88 -0.13
CA ILE A 57 0.22 -28.12 -1.42
C ILE A 57 0.51 -29.49 -2.05
N CYS A 58 1.16 -30.42 -1.33
CA CYS A 58 1.62 -31.72 -1.88
C CYS A 58 0.50 -32.60 -2.47
N MET A 59 -0.74 -32.47 -1.98
CA MET A 59 -1.87 -33.27 -2.48
C MET A 59 -2.50 -32.69 -3.76
N ARG A 60 -2.18 -31.43 -4.14
CA ARG A 60 -2.76 -30.77 -5.35
C ARG A 60 -1.85 -30.84 -6.58
N GLU A 61 -0.58 -31.20 -6.44
CA GLU A 61 0.43 -31.22 -7.52
C GLU A 61 0.98 -32.64 -7.78
N GLN A 62 0.12 -33.64 -7.95
CA GLN A 62 0.53 -35.05 -8.10
C GLN A 62 1.34 -35.40 -9.38
N LEU A 63 1.90 -34.43 -10.12
CA LEU A 63 2.52 -34.69 -11.44
C LEU A 63 3.83 -33.95 -11.78
N VAL A 64 4.54 -33.31 -10.84
CA VAL A 64 5.92 -32.86 -11.13
C VAL A 64 6.84 -33.20 -9.96
N GLY A 65 7.79 -34.08 -10.24
CA GLY A 65 8.76 -34.60 -9.28
C GLY A 65 9.54 -33.50 -8.54
N ASP A 66 9.93 -33.87 -7.32
CA ASP A 66 11.03 -33.30 -6.55
C ASP A 66 10.90 -31.84 -6.09
N ARG A 67 9.72 -31.47 -5.55
CA ARG A 67 9.60 -30.28 -4.70
C ARG A 67 9.50 -30.70 -3.23
N LEU A 68 10.58 -30.49 -2.49
CA LEU A 68 10.62 -30.71 -1.05
C LEU A 68 9.63 -29.76 -0.36
N CYS A 69 8.54 -30.30 0.18
CA CYS A 69 7.62 -29.52 0.99
C CYS A 69 8.22 -29.26 2.37
N PRO A 70 8.27 -27.99 2.82
CA PRO A 70 8.83 -27.63 4.13
C PRO A 70 8.19 -28.37 5.31
N LEU A 71 6.90 -28.73 5.18
CA LEU A 71 6.16 -29.44 6.22
C LEU A 71 6.46 -30.94 6.27
N HIS A 72 6.94 -31.53 5.17
CA HIS A 72 7.27 -32.96 5.10
C HIS A 72 8.78 -33.23 5.18
N HIS A 73 9.63 -32.23 4.87
CA HIS A 73 11.09 -32.34 4.89
C HIS A 73 11.74 -31.18 5.66
N PRO A 74 11.44 -31.00 6.97
CA PRO A 74 11.93 -29.84 7.73
C PRO A 74 13.45 -29.80 7.90
N GLU A 75 14.11 -30.97 7.89
CA GLU A 75 15.56 -31.11 8.15
C GLU A 75 16.44 -30.67 6.96
N GLU A 76 15.97 -30.88 5.72
CA GLU A 76 16.69 -30.48 4.51
C GLU A 76 16.57 -28.98 4.20
N GLU A 77 15.44 -28.37 4.59
CA GLU A 77 15.26 -26.91 4.56
C GLU A 77 16.26 -26.18 5.48
N LEU A 78 16.53 -26.74 6.65
CA LEU A 78 17.43 -26.18 7.67
C LEU A 78 18.89 -26.16 7.22
N ARG A 79 19.30 -27.10 6.37
CA ARG A 79 20.69 -27.21 5.87
C ARG A 79 21.02 -26.27 4.71
N ASN A 80 20.02 -25.81 3.96
CA ASN A 80 20.22 -25.13 2.67
C ASN A 80 19.86 -23.63 2.64
N ARG A 81 19.46 -23.00 3.75
CA ARG A 81 18.87 -21.65 3.68
C ARG A 81 19.71 -20.54 4.34
N GLY A 82 19.90 -19.47 3.58
CA GLY A 82 20.03 -18.12 4.12
C GLY A 82 18.78 -17.72 4.94
N PRO A 83 18.68 -16.49 5.46
CA PRO A 83 17.60 -16.13 6.38
C PRO A 83 16.20 -16.40 5.81
N SER A 84 15.39 -17.18 6.54
CA SER A 84 14.03 -17.53 6.10
C SER A 84 13.16 -16.29 5.91
N LEU A 85 12.14 -16.37 5.05
CA LEU A 85 11.19 -15.27 4.84
C LEU A 85 10.50 -14.88 6.15
N LEU A 86 10.17 -15.85 7.00
CA LEU A 86 9.63 -15.61 8.34
C LEU A 86 10.61 -14.83 9.22
N CYS A 87 11.89 -15.20 9.26
CA CYS A 87 12.90 -14.45 10.01
C CYS A 87 13.07 -13.01 9.47
N THR A 88 12.97 -12.85 8.16
CA THR A 88 13.20 -11.57 7.46
C THR A 88 12.02 -10.61 7.57
N LEU A 89 10.79 -11.11 7.43
CA LEU A 89 9.58 -10.27 7.31
C LEU A 89 8.63 -10.37 8.51
N CYS A 90 8.74 -11.37 9.38
CA CYS A 90 7.77 -11.62 10.45
C CYS A 90 8.36 -11.38 11.85
N THR A 91 7.51 -10.98 12.79
CA THR A 91 7.80 -10.98 14.23
C THR A 91 6.90 -12.03 14.88
N GLY A 92 7.51 -13.13 15.34
CA GLY A 92 6.76 -14.37 15.58
C GLY A 92 6.14 -14.88 14.28
N SER A 93 4.87 -15.26 14.33
CA SER A 93 4.10 -15.71 13.16
C SER A 93 3.37 -14.58 12.43
N TYR A 94 3.65 -13.32 12.73
CA TYR A 94 2.93 -12.18 12.18
C TYR A 94 3.79 -11.34 11.25
N LEU A 95 3.24 -10.95 10.10
CA LEU A 95 3.91 -10.07 9.16
C LEU A 95 4.19 -8.71 9.81
N ASP A 96 5.46 -8.34 9.86
CA ASP A 96 5.93 -7.13 10.52
C ASP A 96 6.19 -6.05 9.48
N VAL A 97 5.52 -4.92 9.65
CA VAL A 97 5.53 -3.82 8.70
C VAL A 97 6.90 -3.16 8.59
N GLN A 98 7.64 -3.05 9.70
CA GLN A 98 8.94 -2.39 9.76
C GLN A 98 10.02 -3.30 9.18
N LYS A 99 9.91 -4.60 9.43
CA LYS A 99 10.74 -5.60 8.75
C LYS A 99 10.47 -5.61 7.25
N THR A 100 9.21 -5.54 6.84
CA THR A 100 8.81 -5.45 5.43
C THR A 100 9.38 -4.21 4.74
N ALA A 101 9.23 -3.03 5.35
CA ALA A 101 9.79 -1.79 4.84
C ALA A 101 11.32 -1.83 4.73
N ARG A 102 12.00 -2.37 5.75
CA ARG A 102 13.45 -2.57 5.73
C ARG A 102 13.89 -3.52 4.62
N TRP A 103 13.23 -4.66 4.47
CA TRP A 103 13.52 -5.61 3.41
C TRP A 103 13.35 -4.98 2.03
N PHE A 104 12.23 -4.29 1.81
CA PHE A 104 11.95 -3.62 0.54
C PHE A 104 12.98 -2.52 0.24
N HIS A 105 13.41 -1.76 1.26
CA HIS A 105 14.50 -0.80 1.11
C HIS A 105 15.78 -1.48 0.59
N GLN A 106 16.21 -2.58 1.21
CA GLN A 106 17.42 -3.28 0.76
C GLN A 106 17.28 -3.82 -0.66
N LEU A 107 16.09 -4.32 -1.02
CA LEU A 107 15.79 -4.76 -2.37
C LEU A 107 15.93 -3.61 -3.39
N VAL A 108 15.30 -2.46 -3.12
CA VAL A 108 15.41 -1.28 -4.00
C VAL A 108 16.85 -0.80 -4.09
N LYS A 109 17.59 -0.79 -2.97
CA LYS A 109 19.00 -0.36 -2.95
C LYS A 109 19.87 -1.27 -3.82
N ALA A 110 19.68 -2.59 -3.73
CA ALA A 110 20.39 -3.57 -4.55
C ALA A 110 20.02 -3.44 -6.03
N ALA A 111 18.72 -3.33 -6.35
CA ALA A 111 18.24 -3.19 -7.72
C ALA A 111 18.66 -1.86 -8.36
N TRP A 112 18.71 -0.77 -7.59
CA TRP A 112 19.05 0.56 -8.12
C TRP A 112 20.44 0.63 -8.75
N VAL A 113 21.40 -0.15 -8.24
CA VAL A 113 22.78 -0.19 -8.75
C VAL A 113 22.84 -0.67 -10.21
N VAL A 114 21.92 -1.55 -10.61
CA VAL A 114 21.90 -2.17 -11.93
C VAL A 114 20.92 -1.51 -12.91
N LEU A 115 20.11 -0.57 -12.45
CA LEU A 115 19.12 0.10 -13.29
C LEU A 115 19.77 1.18 -14.18
N PRO A 116 19.46 1.23 -15.49
CA PRO A 116 19.97 2.28 -16.38
C PRO A 116 19.59 3.70 -15.93
N GLN A 117 18.44 3.85 -15.27
CA GLN A 117 17.92 5.14 -14.82
C GLN A 117 18.81 5.84 -13.77
N ARG A 118 19.75 5.12 -13.14
CA ARG A 118 20.71 5.70 -12.18
C ARG A 118 21.53 6.85 -12.75
N HIS A 119 21.70 6.88 -14.08
CA HIS A 119 22.48 7.89 -14.78
C HIS A 119 21.70 9.17 -15.08
N SER A 120 20.37 9.06 -15.21
CA SER A 120 19.48 10.18 -15.53
C SER A 120 18.66 10.67 -14.35
N CYS A 121 18.68 9.92 -13.23
CA CYS A 121 17.77 10.14 -12.12
C CYS A 121 18.49 9.92 -10.79
N HIS A 122 18.28 10.84 -9.85
CA HIS A 122 18.72 10.71 -8.48
C HIS A 122 17.57 10.19 -7.62
N LEU A 123 17.77 9.00 -7.05
CA LEU A 123 16.87 8.41 -6.07
C LEU A 123 17.49 8.58 -4.68
N LYS A 124 16.83 9.33 -3.80
CA LYS A 124 17.22 9.50 -2.40
C LYS A 124 16.14 8.92 -1.51
N MET A 125 16.51 8.06 -0.58
CA MET A 125 15.58 7.62 0.46
C MET A 125 15.41 8.72 1.51
N ILE A 126 14.16 9.08 1.82
CA ILE A 126 13.81 10.07 2.86
C ILE A 126 13.58 9.37 4.19
N SER A 127 12.73 8.34 4.20
CA SER A 127 12.37 7.61 5.42
C SER A 127 11.94 6.18 5.09
N PHE A 128 12.16 5.26 6.01
CA PHE A 128 11.63 3.91 5.98
C PHE A 128 11.27 3.49 7.41
N ASP A 129 9.98 3.45 7.72
CA ASP A 129 9.48 2.93 9.01
C ASP A 129 8.36 1.94 8.71
N ARG A 130 7.15 2.44 8.47
CA ARG A 130 6.02 1.62 7.99
C ARG A 130 5.74 1.80 6.48
N SER A 131 6.24 2.88 5.88
CA SER A 131 6.26 3.10 4.43
C SER A 131 7.69 3.46 3.99
N CYS A 132 8.00 3.29 2.71
CA CYS A 132 9.27 3.72 2.13
C CYS A 132 9.05 4.97 1.30
N LYS A 133 9.58 6.11 1.75
CA LYS A 133 9.51 7.38 1.02
C LYS A 133 10.80 7.64 0.27
N PHE A 134 10.66 7.87 -1.02
CA PHE A 134 11.76 8.17 -1.93
C PHE A 134 11.56 9.54 -2.55
N GLN A 135 12.60 10.36 -2.52
CA GLN A 135 12.71 11.53 -3.36
C GLN A 135 13.33 11.12 -4.69
N VAL A 136 12.65 11.47 -5.77
CA VAL A 136 13.09 11.25 -7.13
C VAL A 136 13.35 12.62 -7.75
N ARG A 137 14.54 12.82 -8.30
CA ARG A 137 14.89 14.02 -9.06
C ARG A 137 15.53 13.62 -10.37
N LYS A 138 14.95 14.06 -11.47
CA LYS A 138 15.52 13.91 -12.81
C LYS A 138 16.04 15.27 -13.26
N ASP A 139 17.36 15.45 -13.31
CA ASP A 139 18.02 16.68 -13.76
C ASP A 139 17.38 17.99 -13.20
N ASN A 140 17.07 18.95 -14.09
CA ASN A 140 16.40 20.23 -13.80
C ASN A 140 14.88 20.12 -13.60
N GLN A 141 14.32 18.92 -13.45
CA GLN A 141 12.89 18.75 -13.16
C GLN A 141 12.57 18.98 -11.68
N LYS A 142 11.28 19.21 -11.42
CA LYS A 142 10.74 19.29 -10.06
C LYS A 142 11.03 18.01 -9.27
N ARG A 143 11.12 18.17 -7.95
CA ARG A 143 11.28 17.05 -7.02
C ARG A 143 9.95 16.32 -6.91
N LEU A 144 10.01 14.99 -7.00
CA LEU A 144 8.85 14.13 -6.84
C LEU A 144 9.08 13.26 -5.61
N ILE A 145 8.05 13.07 -4.80
CA ILE A 145 8.09 12.15 -3.67
C ILE A 145 7.25 10.94 -4.03
N ILE A 146 7.84 9.75 -3.96
CA ILE A 146 7.12 8.48 -4.08
C ILE A 146 7.07 7.85 -2.70
N GLU A 147 5.87 7.72 -2.15
CA GLU A 147 5.60 6.97 -0.93
C GLU A 147 5.10 5.57 -1.31
N ILE A 148 5.93 4.57 -1.04
CA ILE A 148 5.60 3.16 -1.23
C ILE A 148 5.03 2.62 0.08
N MET A 149 3.79 2.16 0.00
CA MET A 149 3.07 1.52 1.09
C MET A 149 2.82 0.05 0.75
N PHE A 150 2.70 -0.78 1.77
CA PHE A 150 2.49 -2.20 1.62
C PHE A 150 1.07 -2.55 1.99
N GLY A 151 0.50 -3.60 1.38
CA GLY A 151 -0.78 -4.10 1.83
C GLY A 151 -1.10 -5.50 1.36
N VAL A 152 -1.97 -6.17 2.10
CA VAL A 152 -2.53 -7.48 1.76
C VAL A 152 -4.00 -7.28 1.43
N GLN A 153 -4.43 -7.85 0.31
CA GLN A 153 -5.81 -7.76 -0.16
C GLN A 153 -6.72 -8.62 0.73
N GLN A 154 -7.90 -8.10 1.06
CA GLN A 154 -8.91 -8.85 1.79
C GLN A 154 -9.78 -9.65 0.80
N GLY A 155 -9.52 -10.94 0.69
CA GLY A 155 -10.18 -11.81 -0.28
C GLY A 155 -10.00 -11.29 -1.71
N ASP A 156 -11.09 -11.27 -2.47
CA ASP A 156 -11.11 -10.78 -3.85
C ASP A 156 -11.66 -9.33 -3.98
N SER A 157 -11.74 -8.61 -2.86
CA SER A 157 -12.27 -7.23 -2.81
C SER A 157 -11.20 -6.18 -3.11
N ASP A 158 -11.61 -4.92 -3.31
CA ASP A 158 -10.69 -3.77 -3.40
C ASP A 158 -10.30 -3.18 -2.03
N VAL A 159 -10.56 -3.92 -0.96
CA VAL A 159 -10.20 -3.56 0.42
C VAL A 159 -8.84 -4.18 0.76
N PHE A 160 -7.97 -3.38 1.35
CA PHE A 160 -6.62 -3.80 1.72
C PHE A 160 -6.37 -3.55 3.20
N VAL A 161 -5.61 -4.42 3.85
CA VAL A 161 -4.95 -4.09 5.11
C VAL A 161 -3.56 -3.56 4.80
N THR A 162 -3.24 -2.37 5.27
CA THR A 162 -2.10 -1.59 4.79
C THR A 162 -1.14 -1.22 5.90
N SER A 163 0.08 -0.88 5.50
CA SER A 163 1.15 -0.46 6.41
C SER A 163 0.94 0.92 7.03
N GLN A 164 -0.07 1.66 6.58
CA GLN A 164 -0.38 2.99 7.06
C GLN A 164 -0.67 2.97 8.57
N SER A 165 -0.09 3.91 9.31
CA SER A 165 -0.32 4.04 10.75
C SER A 165 -1.50 4.98 11.00
N THR A 166 -2.32 4.66 11.99
CA THR A 166 -3.13 5.66 12.68
C THR A 166 -2.23 6.51 13.59
N GLU A 167 -2.66 7.72 13.92
CA GLU A 167 -1.87 8.76 14.63
C GLU A 167 -1.45 8.41 16.08
N ALA A 168 -1.60 7.15 16.50
CA ALA A 168 -1.17 6.71 17.82
C ALA A 168 0.36 6.64 17.90
N ILE A 169 0.92 7.29 18.94
CA ILE A 169 2.36 7.44 19.21
C ILE A 169 3.07 6.07 19.31
N TYR A 170 2.35 4.99 19.64
CA TYR A 170 2.87 3.62 19.65
C TYR A 170 1.92 2.65 18.94
N THR A 171 2.14 2.46 17.63
CA THR A 171 1.47 1.42 16.84
C THR A 171 2.41 0.22 16.70
N PRO A 172 2.09 -0.97 17.27
CA PRO A 172 2.92 -2.17 17.17
C PRO A 172 3.28 -2.50 15.73
N SER A 173 4.50 -2.96 15.46
CA SER A 173 4.99 -3.24 14.10
C SER A 173 4.21 -4.33 13.36
N THR A 174 3.45 -5.17 14.07
CA THR A 174 2.59 -6.21 13.49
C THR A 174 1.16 -5.74 13.20
N ARG A 175 0.84 -4.47 13.46
CA ARG A 175 -0.49 -3.89 13.22
C ARG A 175 -0.60 -3.27 11.83
N TRP A 176 -1.63 -3.67 11.10
CA TRP A 176 -1.98 -3.21 9.77
C TRP A 176 -3.36 -2.56 9.81
N THR A 177 -3.61 -1.54 8.99
CA THR A 177 -4.84 -0.74 9.03
C THR A 177 -5.65 -0.94 7.74
N GLU A 178 -6.96 -1.19 7.88
CA GLU A 178 -7.88 -1.30 6.75
C GLU A 178 -7.88 -0.01 5.92
N SER A 179 -7.87 -0.15 4.61
CA SER A 179 -7.84 0.95 3.65
C SER A 179 -8.73 0.65 2.46
N TYR A 180 -9.44 1.68 2.03
CA TYR A 180 -10.34 1.67 0.88
C TYR A 180 -9.74 2.40 -0.33
N ALA A 181 -8.48 2.84 -0.25
CA ALA A 181 -7.95 3.76 -1.26
C ALA A 181 -7.85 3.17 -2.68
N VAL A 182 -7.76 1.84 -2.82
CA VAL A 182 -7.85 1.19 -4.14
C VAL A 182 -9.28 1.25 -4.68
N ALA A 183 -10.29 0.97 -3.85
CA ALA A 183 -11.69 1.10 -4.21
C ALA A 183 -12.05 2.56 -4.54
N GLU A 184 -11.53 3.53 -3.78
CA GLU A 184 -11.75 4.95 -4.01
C GLU A 184 -11.19 5.42 -5.35
N VAL A 185 -9.96 5.00 -5.73
CA VAL A 185 -9.40 5.31 -7.04
C VAL A 185 -10.25 4.74 -8.16
N LYS A 186 -10.74 3.50 -8.00
CA LYS A 186 -11.65 2.87 -8.96
C LYS A 186 -12.98 3.63 -9.04
N PHE A 187 -13.51 4.08 -7.92
CA PHE A 187 -14.71 4.93 -7.86
C PHE A 187 -14.51 6.22 -8.66
N PHE A 188 -13.46 6.99 -8.40
CA PHE A 188 -13.20 8.23 -9.13
C PHE A 188 -12.99 8.00 -10.62
N ARG A 189 -12.27 6.93 -11.00
CA ARG A 189 -12.12 6.55 -12.41
C ARG A 189 -13.46 6.21 -13.06
N HIS A 190 -14.34 5.51 -12.34
CA HIS A 190 -15.68 5.18 -12.82
C HIS A 190 -16.53 6.44 -13.00
N MET A 191 -16.57 7.33 -12.00
CA MET A 191 -17.32 8.58 -12.09
C MET A 191 -16.82 9.46 -13.25
N ALA A 192 -15.50 9.59 -13.41
CA ALA A 192 -14.92 10.33 -14.53
C ALA A 192 -15.27 9.73 -15.90
N SER A 193 -15.50 8.40 -15.99
CA SER A 193 -15.92 7.75 -17.24
C SER A 193 -17.39 8.00 -17.59
N LEU A 194 -18.22 8.34 -16.61
CA LEU A 194 -19.65 8.60 -16.78
C LEU A 194 -19.98 10.10 -16.88
N ALA A 195 -19.08 10.96 -16.38
CA ALA A 195 -19.34 12.39 -16.30
C ALA A 195 -19.28 13.07 -17.68
N PRO A 196 -20.13 14.11 -17.91
CA PRO A 196 -20.01 14.98 -19.08
C PRO A 196 -18.61 15.63 -19.16
N GLN A 197 -18.17 15.97 -20.39
CA GLN A 197 -16.83 16.54 -20.61
C GLN A 197 -16.59 17.87 -19.91
N ASP A 198 -17.66 18.61 -19.60
CA ASP A 198 -17.66 19.90 -18.93
C ASP A 198 -17.81 19.80 -17.40
N SER A 199 -17.90 18.58 -16.85
CA SER A 199 -18.08 18.40 -15.41
C SER A 199 -16.91 18.95 -14.58
N PHE A 200 -17.23 19.57 -13.45
CA PHE A 200 -16.29 20.30 -12.59
C PHE A 200 -16.00 19.62 -11.26
N HIS A 201 -16.56 18.42 -11.01
CA HIS A 201 -16.42 17.69 -9.73
C HIS A 201 -14.96 17.51 -9.26
N ILE A 202 -14.03 17.16 -10.16
CA ILE A 202 -12.59 17.06 -9.85
C ILE A 202 -11.98 18.43 -9.54
N LYS A 203 -12.37 19.48 -10.29
CA LYS A 203 -11.90 20.86 -10.05
C LYS A 203 -12.40 21.40 -8.71
N CYS A 204 -13.61 21.04 -8.29
CA CYS A 204 -14.10 21.34 -6.95
C CYS A 204 -13.20 20.73 -5.88
N LEU A 205 -12.85 19.44 -6.00
CA LEU A 205 -11.92 18.80 -5.06
C LEU A 205 -10.58 19.52 -4.99
N GLN A 206 -10.00 19.90 -6.14
CA GLN A 206 -8.76 20.67 -6.20
C GLN A 206 -8.89 22.00 -5.46
N LEU A 207 -9.91 22.81 -5.78
CA LEU A 207 -10.13 24.12 -5.17
C LEU A 207 -10.33 24.02 -3.66
N TYR A 208 -11.19 23.10 -3.21
CA TYR A 208 -11.43 22.93 -1.78
C TYR A 208 -10.20 22.39 -1.05
N SER A 209 -9.41 21.49 -1.66
CA SER A 209 -8.16 21.03 -1.03
C SER A 209 -7.18 22.17 -0.73
N HIS A 210 -7.13 23.19 -1.58
CA HIS A 210 -6.34 24.40 -1.33
C HIS A 210 -6.96 25.31 -0.25
N MET A 211 -8.29 25.39 -0.17
CA MET A 211 -9.00 26.23 0.82
C MET A 211 -8.99 25.64 2.23
N LEU A 212 -8.76 24.34 2.38
CA LEU A 212 -8.77 23.66 3.69
C LEU A 212 -7.47 23.83 4.48
N VAL A 213 -6.43 24.46 3.92
CA VAL A 213 -5.21 24.78 4.66
C VAL A 213 -5.55 25.71 5.84
N GLY A 214 -5.51 25.16 7.06
CA GLY A 214 -5.81 25.89 8.31
C GLY A 214 -7.25 25.75 8.84
N SER A 215 -8.13 24.95 8.20
CA SER A 215 -9.54 24.80 8.60
C SER A 215 -9.81 23.66 9.59
N GLY A 216 -8.80 22.86 9.94
CA GLY A 216 -8.92 21.70 10.84
C GLY A 216 -9.54 20.44 10.20
N PHE A 217 -10.02 20.52 8.96
CA PHE A 217 -10.52 19.37 8.21
C PHE A 217 -9.42 18.73 7.37
N SER A 218 -9.45 17.39 7.27
CA SER A 218 -8.53 16.65 6.42
C SER A 218 -8.99 16.62 4.96
N ASN A 219 -8.04 16.55 4.02
CA ASN A 219 -8.35 16.30 2.60
C ASN A 219 -9.14 15.00 2.39
N TYR A 220 -8.98 14.01 3.29
CA TYR A 220 -9.75 12.77 3.25
C TYR A 220 -11.23 12.99 3.60
N THR A 221 -11.53 13.87 4.56
CA THR A 221 -12.92 14.23 4.91
C THR A 221 -13.63 14.86 3.72
N LEU A 222 -12.99 15.82 3.04
CA LEU A 222 -13.52 16.45 1.84
C LEU A 222 -13.75 15.43 0.72
N LYS A 223 -12.78 14.56 0.48
CA LYS A 223 -12.89 13.47 -0.49
C LYS A 223 -14.15 12.64 -0.24
N THR A 224 -14.36 12.21 1.01
CA THR A 224 -15.53 11.44 1.40
C THR A 224 -16.83 12.20 1.14
N ILE A 225 -16.89 13.50 1.47
CA ILE A 225 -18.06 14.35 1.17
C ILE A 225 -18.36 14.37 -0.32
N VAL A 226 -17.35 14.59 -1.17
CA VAL A 226 -17.55 14.62 -2.62
C VAL A 226 -17.97 13.26 -3.18
N MET A 227 -17.41 12.16 -2.67
CA MET A 227 -17.87 10.82 -3.03
C MET A 227 -19.36 10.62 -2.69
N HIS A 228 -19.81 11.08 -1.53
CA HIS A 228 -21.23 11.05 -1.17
C HIS A 228 -22.09 11.92 -2.11
N LEU A 229 -21.64 13.14 -2.44
CA LEU A 229 -22.39 14.01 -3.34
C LEU A 229 -22.49 13.40 -4.74
N LEU A 230 -21.38 12.89 -5.29
CA LEU A 230 -21.34 12.23 -6.59
C LEU A 230 -22.30 11.03 -6.68
N ASN A 231 -22.53 10.33 -5.57
CA ASN A 231 -23.45 9.20 -5.53
C ASN A 231 -24.94 9.61 -5.42
N ASN A 232 -25.23 10.82 -4.95
CA ASN A 232 -26.59 11.29 -4.66
C ASN A 232 -27.10 12.41 -5.59
N THR A 233 -26.24 12.93 -6.47
CA THR A 233 -26.58 14.00 -7.42
C THR A 233 -26.39 13.49 -8.84
N THR A 234 -27.18 14.00 -9.78
CA THR A 234 -27.02 13.60 -11.18
C THR A 234 -25.70 14.14 -11.72
N LEU A 235 -24.93 13.31 -12.43
CA LEU A 235 -23.64 13.73 -13.00
C LEU A 235 -23.76 14.91 -13.98
N SER A 236 -24.95 15.17 -14.52
CA SER A 236 -25.25 16.33 -15.36
C SER A 236 -25.40 17.65 -14.59
N SER A 237 -25.51 17.62 -13.26
CA SER A 237 -25.54 18.83 -12.41
C SER A 237 -24.16 19.26 -11.93
N TRP A 238 -23.12 18.48 -12.27
CA TRP A 238 -21.71 18.77 -12.05
C TRP A 238 -21.05 19.26 -13.32
#